data_AF-A8XXT3-F1
#
_entry.id   AF-A8XXT3-F1
#
_cell.length_a   1.000
_cell.length_b   1.000
_cell.length_c   1.000
_cell.angle_alpha   90.00
_cell.angle_beta   90.00
_cell.angle_gamma   90.00
#
_symmetry.space_group_name_H-M   'P 1'
#
loop_
_entity.id
_entity.type
_entity.pdbx_description
1 polymer ?
#
loop_
_entity_poly.entity_id
_entity_poly.type
_entity_poly.pdbx_seq_one_letter_code
_entity_poly.pdbx_strand_id
1 'polypeptide(L)'
;YFPTQALNFAFKDTYKNIFQKGVDRQKEFWKFFAGNLASGGAAGATSLCFVYPFDFARTRLAADVGKAENREFKGIMDCLVKTAKSDGTIGLYRGFVVSVQGIIIYRAAYFGMFDTTKTLFTPDGQQLNFFKSWAIAQIVTVSSGILSYPWDTVRRRMMMQSNRKDVLYKNTMDCLRKIFKDEGPMALYKGALSNVFRGTGGALVLAIYDEIQKHI
;
A
#
# COMPACT_ATOMS: atom_id res chain seq x y z
N TYR A 1 -6.16 -11.93 0.32
CA TYR A 1 -6.77 -11.01 -0.67
C TYR A 1 -8.30 -10.95 -0.51
N PHE A 2 -8.97 -12.06 -0.19
CA PHE A 2 -10.42 -12.13 0.05
C PHE A 2 -11.00 -11.08 1.05
N PRO A 3 -10.47 -10.92 2.28
CA PRO A 3 -11.07 -9.96 3.24
C PRO A 3 -10.91 -8.50 2.79
N THR A 4 -9.78 -8.15 2.19
CA THR A 4 -9.54 -6.79 1.66
C THR A 4 -10.45 -6.48 0.47
N GLN A 5 -10.73 -7.46 -0.40
CA GLN A 5 -11.66 -7.26 -1.51
C GLN A 5 -13.11 -7.16 -1.04
N ALA A 6 -13.52 -7.99 -0.09
CA ALA A 6 -14.87 -7.93 0.50
C ALA A 6 -15.14 -6.57 1.17
N LEU A 7 -14.18 -6.07 1.97
CA LEU A 7 -14.29 -4.76 2.62
C LEU A 7 -14.26 -3.62 1.60
N ASN A 8 -13.40 -3.70 0.58
CA ASN A 8 -13.42 -2.72 -0.49
C ASN A 8 -14.77 -2.71 -1.24
N PHE A 9 -15.37 -3.87 -1.52
CA PHE A 9 -16.68 -3.91 -2.18
C PHE A 9 -17.77 -3.32 -1.28
N ALA A 10 -17.78 -3.64 0.01
CA ALA A 10 -18.76 -3.15 0.96
C ALA A 10 -18.68 -1.64 1.22
N PHE A 11 -17.46 -1.07 1.26
CA PHE A 11 -17.26 0.32 1.71
C PHE A 11 -16.97 1.31 0.58
N LYS A 12 -16.48 0.86 -0.58
CA LYS A 12 -16.08 1.77 -1.67
C LYS A 12 -17.27 2.57 -2.22
N ASP A 13 -18.42 1.93 -2.42
CA ASP A 13 -19.59 2.62 -2.97
C ASP A 13 -20.21 3.56 -1.94
N THR A 14 -20.23 3.17 -0.67
CA THR A 14 -20.65 4.02 0.46
C THR A 14 -19.78 5.27 0.56
N TYR A 15 -18.45 5.14 0.57
CA TYR A 15 -17.56 6.29 0.64
C TYR A 15 -17.54 7.13 -0.63
N LYS A 16 -17.70 6.54 -1.81
CA LYS A 16 -17.91 7.31 -3.04
C LYS A 16 -19.19 8.13 -2.98
N ASN A 17 -20.29 7.55 -2.51
CA ASN A 17 -21.54 8.29 -2.34
C ASN A 17 -21.45 9.39 -1.27
N ILE A 18 -20.63 9.22 -0.24
CA ILE A 18 -20.43 10.26 0.79
C ILE A 18 -19.58 11.42 0.24
N PHE A 19 -18.47 11.12 -0.46
CA PHE A 19 -17.47 12.13 -0.82
C PHE A 19 -17.55 12.65 -2.26
N GLN A 20 -18.28 11.97 -3.16
CA GLN A 20 -18.34 12.32 -4.59
C GLN A 20 -19.76 12.56 -5.12
N LYS A 21 -20.81 12.40 -4.29
CA LYS A 21 -22.19 12.61 -4.73
C LYS A 21 -22.40 14.09 -5.11
N GLY A 22 -22.79 14.31 -6.36
CA GLY A 22 -23.06 15.64 -6.91
C GLY A 22 -21.82 16.40 -7.42
N VAL A 23 -20.62 15.80 -7.40
CA VAL A 23 -19.41 16.43 -7.91
C VAL A 23 -19.17 16.05 -9.37
N ASP A 24 -19.18 17.05 -10.25
CA ASP A 24 -18.95 16.86 -11.68
C ASP A 24 -17.44 16.83 -11.99
N ARG A 25 -16.97 15.71 -12.56
CA ARG A 25 -15.54 15.48 -12.86
C ARG A 25 -14.96 16.55 -13.81
N GLN A 26 -15.76 17.06 -14.75
CA GLN A 26 -15.26 17.99 -15.77
C GLN A 26 -15.27 19.45 -15.32
N LYS A 27 -16.21 19.84 -14.46
CA LYS A 27 -16.33 21.22 -13.97
C LYS A 27 -15.55 21.48 -12.68
N GLU A 28 -15.38 20.47 -11.84
CA GLU A 28 -14.81 20.62 -10.49
C GLU A 28 -13.70 19.60 -10.20
N PHE A 29 -12.70 19.52 -11.08
CA PHE A 29 -11.61 18.54 -11.00
C PHE A 29 -10.98 18.43 -9.60
N TRP A 30 -10.64 19.55 -8.96
CA TRP A 30 -10.01 19.54 -7.63
C TRP A 30 -10.93 19.01 -6.53
N LYS A 31 -12.24 19.28 -6.59
CA LYS A 31 -13.22 18.72 -5.65
C LYS A 31 -13.40 17.22 -5.90
N PHE A 32 -13.46 16.79 -7.16
CA PHE A 32 -13.53 15.38 -7.52
C PHE A 32 -12.27 14.63 -7.05
N PHE A 33 -11.09 15.20 -7.29
CA PHE A 33 -9.81 14.64 -6.88
C PHE A 33 -9.73 14.51 -5.36
N ALA A 34 -10.02 15.58 -4.61
CA ALA A 34 -10.06 15.56 -3.16
C ALA A 34 -11.07 14.53 -2.61
N GLY A 35 -12.28 14.48 -3.17
CA GLY A 35 -13.30 13.51 -2.79
C GLY A 35 -12.89 12.06 -3.09
N ASN A 36 -12.16 11.83 -4.18
CA ASN A 36 -11.62 10.52 -4.53
C ASN A 36 -10.48 10.07 -3.60
N LEU A 37 -9.63 11.01 -3.19
CA LEU A 37 -8.59 10.76 -2.20
C LEU A 37 -9.18 10.49 -0.82
N ALA A 38 -10.17 11.28 -0.39
CA ALA A 38 -10.87 11.08 0.88
C ALA A 38 -11.62 9.74 0.91
N SER A 39 -12.39 9.44 -0.14
CA SER A 39 -13.07 8.15 -0.30
C SER A 39 -12.09 6.98 -0.30
N GLY A 40 -10.98 7.11 -1.04
CA GLY A 40 -9.94 6.10 -1.09
C GLY A 40 -9.19 5.88 0.21
N GLY A 41 -8.86 6.97 0.90
CA GLY A 41 -8.22 6.95 2.21
C GLY A 41 -9.15 6.35 3.28
N ALA A 42 -10.42 6.72 3.30
CA ALA A 42 -11.41 6.20 4.24
C ALA A 42 -11.70 4.70 4.02
N ALA A 43 -11.89 4.28 2.76
CA ALA A 43 -12.06 2.87 2.41
C ALA A 43 -10.81 2.05 2.76
N GLY A 44 -9.62 2.61 2.49
CA GLY A 44 -8.33 2.01 2.84
C GLY A 44 -8.16 1.86 4.35
N ALA A 45 -8.41 2.93 5.11
CA ALA A 45 -8.33 2.93 6.57
C ALA A 45 -9.30 1.91 7.19
N THR A 46 -10.55 1.89 6.74
CA THR A 46 -11.57 0.93 7.22
C THR A 46 -11.17 -0.51 6.93
N SER A 47 -10.63 -0.77 5.73
CA SER A 47 -10.11 -2.10 5.39
C SER A 47 -8.96 -2.47 6.31
N LEU A 48 -7.99 -1.56 6.50
CA LEU A 48 -6.86 -1.76 7.40
C LEU A 48 -7.31 -1.99 8.85
N CYS A 49 -8.40 -1.38 9.34
CA CYS A 49 -8.89 -1.67 10.70
C CYS A 49 -9.12 -3.17 10.96
N PHE A 50 -9.43 -3.96 9.93
CA PHE A 50 -9.60 -5.41 10.07
C PHE A 50 -8.38 -6.21 9.60
N VAL A 51 -7.74 -5.80 8.50
CA VAL A 51 -6.67 -6.59 7.87
C VAL A 51 -5.28 -6.26 8.40
N TYR A 52 -5.10 -5.14 9.09
CA TYR A 52 -3.78 -4.67 9.54
C TYR A 52 -3.05 -5.65 10.46
N PRO A 53 -3.69 -6.33 11.42
CA PRO A 53 -3.00 -7.35 12.22
C PRO A 53 -2.42 -8.48 11.37
N PHE A 54 -3.12 -8.89 10.31
CA PHE A 54 -2.63 -9.93 9.40
C PHE A 54 -1.46 -9.43 8.55
N ASP A 55 -1.53 -8.18 8.07
CA ASP A 55 -0.40 -7.54 7.39
C ASP A 55 0.83 -7.46 8.31
N PHE A 56 0.62 -7.03 9.56
CA PHE A 56 1.65 -6.96 10.59
C PHE A 56 2.31 -8.33 10.81
N ALA A 57 1.52 -9.37 11.05
CA ALA A 57 2.03 -10.72 11.28
C ALA A 57 2.81 -11.25 10.07
N ARG A 58 2.32 -10.99 8.85
CA ARG A 58 3.02 -11.34 7.61
C ARG A 58 4.38 -10.64 7.52
N THR A 59 4.44 -9.34 7.80
CA THR A 59 5.70 -8.58 7.76
C THR A 59 6.69 -9.09 8.80
N ARG A 60 6.23 -9.41 10.01
CA ARG A 60 7.08 -9.96 11.08
C ARG A 60 7.62 -11.33 10.77
N LEU A 61 6.78 -12.23 10.27
CA LEU A 61 7.21 -13.56 9.83
C LEU A 61 8.16 -13.50 8.65
N ALA A 62 7.98 -12.57 7.72
CA ALA A 62 8.90 -12.40 6.59
C ALA A 62 10.27 -11.85 7.02
N ALA A 63 10.34 -11.11 8.14
CA ALA A 63 11.58 -10.62 8.71
C ALA A 63 12.24 -11.60 9.69
N ASP A 64 11.51 -12.62 10.15
CA ASP A 64 12.04 -13.68 11.01
C ASP A 64 12.91 -14.64 10.19
N VAL A 65 14.22 -14.38 10.21
CA VAL A 65 15.24 -15.21 9.54
C VAL A 65 15.72 -16.39 10.41
N GLY A 66 15.06 -16.64 11.56
CA GLY A 66 15.41 -17.73 12.47
C GLY A 66 15.28 -19.12 11.83
N LYS A 67 16.21 -20.01 12.16
CA LYS A 67 16.16 -21.44 11.78
C LYS A 67 15.60 -22.26 12.94
N ALA A 68 14.61 -23.11 12.66
CA ALA A 68 14.00 -24.04 13.60
C ALA A 68 13.66 -23.42 14.98
N GLU A 69 14.43 -23.74 16.01
CA GLU A 69 14.22 -23.29 17.40
C GLU A 69 14.56 -21.81 17.63
N ASN A 70 15.37 -21.19 16.76
CA ASN A 70 15.74 -19.77 16.83
C ASN A 70 14.71 -18.84 16.15
N ARG A 71 13.54 -19.34 15.75
CA ARG A 71 12.46 -18.51 15.20
C ARG A 71 11.77 -17.70 16.29
N GLU A 72 11.58 -16.41 16.04
CA GLU A 72 10.82 -15.53 16.92
C GLU A 72 9.33 -15.95 16.96
N PHE A 73 8.81 -16.44 15.83
CA PHE A 73 7.40 -16.80 15.67
C PHE A 73 7.19 -18.17 15.00
N LYS A 74 6.29 -18.98 15.58
CA LYS A 74 5.91 -20.30 15.02
C LYS A 74 4.87 -20.19 13.91
N GLY A 75 4.21 -19.04 13.75
CA GLY A 75 3.20 -18.79 12.74
C GLY A 75 2.45 -17.47 12.96
N ILE A 76 1.42 -17.22 12.15
CA ILE A 76 0.64 -15.97 12.18
C ILE A 76 -0.04 -15.79 13.54
N MET A 77 -0.75 -16.83 14.03
CA MET A 77 -1.45 -16.76 15.31
C MET A 77 -0.48 -16.58 16.49
N ASP A 78 0.66 -17.27 16.46
CA ASP A 78 1.70 -17.11 17.49
C ASP A 78 2.25 -15.67 17.51
N CYS A 79 2.50 -15.09 16.33
CA CYS A 79 2.93 -13.70 16.20
C CYS A 79 1.90 -12.70 16.76
N LEU A 80 0.63 -12.88 16.41
CA LEU A 80 -0.46 -12.03 16.90
C LEU A 80 -0.62 -12.13 18.42
N VAL A 81 -0.65 -13.35 18.97
CA VAL A 81 -0.85 -13.57 20.41
C VAL A 81 0.35 -13.07 21.21
N LYS A 82 1.58 -13.37 20.79
CA LYS A 82 2.80 -12.87 21.47
C LYS A 82 2.84 -11.34 21.49
N THR A 83 2.56 -10.71 20.36
CA THR A 83 2.57 -9.25 20.25
C THR A 83 1.45 -8.61 21.07
N ALA A 84 0.25 -9.21 21.06
CA ALA A 84 -0.86 -8.72 21.88
C ALA A 84 -0.58 -8.87 23.38
N LYS A 85 0.14 -9.90 23.81
CA LYS A 85 0.54 -10.09 25.21
C LYS A 85 1.64 -9.14 25.66
N SER A 86 2.58 -8.77 24.79
CA SER A 86 3.70 -7.90 25.13
C SER A 86 3.37 -6.41 25.04
N ASP A 87 2.80 -5.98 23.92
CA ASP A 87 2.59 -4.57 23.56
C ASP A 87 1.10 -4.19 23.51
N GLY A 88 0.20 -5.12 23.85
CA GLY A 88 -1.24 -4.93 23.73
C GLY A 88 -1.72 -4.87 22.28
N THR A 89 -3.00 -4.51 22.11
CA THR A 89 -3.60 -4.32 20.78
C THR A 89 -2.94 -3.17 20.02
N ILE A 90 -2.43 -2.15 20.71
CA ILE A 90 -1.70 -1.02 20.10
C ILE A 90 -0.45 -1.51 19.35
N GLY A 91 0.25 -2.52 19.87
CA GLY A 91 1.41 -3.15 19.24
C GLY A 91 1.12 -3.71 17.85
N LEU A 92 -0.09 -4.25 17.64
CA LEU A 92 -0.54 -4.81 16.36
C LEU A 92 -0.85 -3.74 15.31
N TYR A 93 -1.21 -2.53 15.73
CA TYR A 93 -1.56 -1.41 14.85
C TYR A 93 -0.44 -0.35 14.71
N ARG A 94 0.77 -0.64 15.19
CA ARG A 94 1.91 0.27 15.01
C ARG A 94 2.21 0.48 13.53
N GLY A 95 2.17 1.74 13.11
CA GLY A 95 2.32 2.16 11.70
C GLY A 95 1.00 2.35 10.94
N PHE A 96 -0.16 2.23 11.59
CA PHE A 96 -1.47 2.40 10.94
C PHE A 96 -1.62 3.78 10.27
N VAL A 97 -1.29 4.86 10.99
CA VAL A 97 -1.43 6.24 10.49
C VAL A 97 -0.56 6.49 9.24
N VAL A 98 0.71 6.06 9.28
CA VAL A 98 1.62 6.20 8.12
C VAL A 98 1.17 5.35 6.93
N SER A 99 0.49 4.23 7.19
CA SER A 99 -0.10 3.39 6.14
C SER A 99 -1.24 4.09 5.43
N VAL A 100 -2.13 4.76 6.17
CA VAL A 100 -3.24 5.54 5.59
C VAL A 100 -2.68 6.71 4.78
N GLN A 101 -1.69 7.44 5.31
CA GLN A 101 -1.00 8.50 4.56
C GLN A 101 -0.37 7.98 3.27
N GLY A 102 0.33 6.85 3.34
CA GLY A 102 0.93 6.19 2.18
C GLY A 102 -0.10 5.80 1.10
N ILE A 103 -1.28 5.32 1.50
CA ILE A 103 -2.39 5.00 0.56
C ILE A 103 -2.89 6.26 -0.15
N ILE A 104 -3.06 7.36 0.58
CA ILE A 104 -3.53 8.64 0.01
C ILE A 104 -2.50 9.17 -0.99
N ILE A 105 -1.22 9.17 -0.63
CA ILE A 105 -0.13 9.63 -1.49
C ILE A 105 0.00 8.75 -2.73
N TYR A 106 -0.05 7.42 -2.56
CA TYR A 106 -0.03 6.47 -3.66
C TYR A 106 -1.19 6.73 -4.63
N ARG A 107 -2.41 6.92 -4.13
CA ARG A 107 -3.58 7.22 -4.97
C ARG A 107 -3.45 8.58 -5.65
N ALA A 108 -3.00 9.61 -4.95
CA ALA A 108 -2.80 10.94 -5.53
C ALA A 108 -1.80 10.91 -6.70
N ALA A 109 -0.66 10.26 -6.49
CA ALA A 109 0.36 10.07 -7.50
C ALA A 109 -0.16 9.22 -8.68
N TYR A 110 -0.89 8.14 -8.39
CA TYR A 110 -1.46 7.27 -9.40
C TYR A 110 -2.46 8.00 -10.30
N PHE A 111 -3.43 8.72 -9.71
CA PHE A 111 -4.40 9.48 -10.49
C PHE A 111 -3.75 10.61 -11.28
N GLY A 112 -2.82 11.37 -10.66
CA GLY A 112 -2.12 12.46 -11.36
C GLY A 112 -1.29 11.97 -12.55
N MET A 113 -0.54 10.87 -12.36
CA MET A 113 0.25 10.27 -13.44
C MET A 113 -0.62 9.61 -14.49
N PHE A 114 -1.72 8.96 -14.09
CA PHE A 114 -2.64 8.33 -15.03
C PHE A 114 -3.32 9.37 -15.93
N ASP A 115 -3.82 10.47 -15.37
CA ASP A 115 -4.44 11.55 -16.16
C ASP A 115 -3.42 12.18 -17.12
N THR A 116 -2.18 12.44 -16.67
CA THR A 116 -1.09 12.94 -17.52
C THR A 116 -0.75 11.97 -18.66
N THR A 117 -0.68 10.67 -18.34
CA THR A 117 -0.33 9.65 -19.33
C THR A 117 -1.46 9.47 -20.34
N LYS A 118 -2.71 9.57 -19.91
CA LYS A 118 -3.88 9.54 -20.81
C LYS A 118 -3.88 10.73 -21.78
N THR A 119 -3.56 11.94 -21.31
CA THR A 119 -3.45 13.12 -22.19
C THR A 119 -2.30 13.03 -23.20
N LEU A 120 -1.20 12.39 -22.84
CA LEU A 120 -0.02 12.28 -23.71
C LEU A 120 -0.12 11.13 -24.73
N PHE A 121 -0.66 9.98 -24.34
CA PHE A 121 -0.64 8.75 -25.15
C PHE A 121 -1.98 8.34 -25.73
N THR A 122 -3.08 9.01 -25.35
CA THR A 122 -4.39 8.79 -25.97
C THR A 122 -5.13 10.11 -26.27
N PRO A 123 -4.54 11.04 -27.06
CA PRO A 123 -5.24 12.28 -27.45
C PRO A 123 -6.52 12.02 -28.25
N ASP A 124 -6.53 10.99 -29.11
CA ASP A 124 -7.59 10.74 -30.12
C ASP A 124 -8.51 9.55 -29.80
N GLY A 125 -8.52 9.03 -28.57
CA GLY A 125 -9.41 7.93 -28.19
C GLY A 125 -9.10 6.57 -28.86
N GLN A 126 -7.93 6.42 -29.51
CA GLN A 126 -7.50 5.13 -30.06
C GLN A 126 -7.31 4.09 -28.96
N GLN A 127 -7.82 2.88 -29.18
CA GLN A 127 -7.53 1.75 -28.31
C GLN A 127 -6.06 1.36 -28.45
N LEU A 128 -5.29 1.59 -27.39
CA LEU A 128 -3.90 1.17 -27.31
C LEU A 128 -3.82 -0.36 -27.29
N ASN A 129 -2.94 -0.95 -28.11
CA ASN A 129 -2.60 -2.38 -28.05
C ASN A 129 -2.40 -2.81 -26.59
N PHE A 130 -2.87 -4.00 -26.24
CA PHE A 130 -2.82 -4.56 -24.88
C PHE A 130 -1.45 -4.34 -24.20
N PHE A 131 -0.36 -4.63 -24.91
CA PHE A 131 1.01 -4.43 -24.41
C PHE A 131 1.37 -2.96 -24.14
N LYS A 132 0.89 -2.01 -24.95
CA LYS A 132 1.13 -0.57 -24.72
C LYS A 132 0.35 -0.06 -23.51
N SER A 133 -0.92 -0.43 -23.40
CA SER A 133 -1.75 -0.13 -22.22
C SER A 133 -1.16 -0.71 -20.95
N TRP A 134 -0.69 -1.95 -21.01
CA TRP A 134 -0.02 -2.61 -19.90
C TRP A 134 1.29 -1.91 -19.52
N ALA A 135 2.15 -1.58 -20.48
CA ALA A 135 3.42 -0.90 -20.22
C ALA A 135 3.20 0.48 -19.57
N ILE A 136 2.25 1.27 -20.06
CA ILE A 136 1.84 2.54 -19.48
C ILE A 136 1.34 2.35 -18.04
N ALA A 137 0.46 1.37 -17.81
CA ALA A 137 -0.06 1.08 -16.48
C ALA A 137 1.07 0.66 -15.52
N GLN A 138 2.07 -0.08 -15.99
CA GLN A 138 3.25 -0.44 -15.20
C GLN A 138 4.07 0.79 -14.85
N ILE A 139 4.37 1.68 -15.80
CA ILE A 139 5.15 2.91 -15.53
C ILE A 139 4.44 3.77 -14.48
N VAL A 140 3.13 4.00 -14.62
CA VAL A 140 2.33 4.75 -13.66
C VAL A 140 2.36 4.09 -12.27
N THR A 141 2.20 2.77 -12.23
CA THR A 141 2.18 2.01 -10.97
C THR A 141 3.55 2.02 -10.27
N VAL A 142 4.63 1.85 -11.02
CA VAL A 142 6.01 1.85 -10.52
C VAL A 142 6.37 3.23 -9.99
N SER A 143 6.13 4.29 -10.76
CA SER A 143 6.43 5.66 -10.35
C SER A 143 5.61 6.07 -9.12
N SER A 144 4.33 5.72 -9.06
CA SER A 144 3.48 5.97 -7.88
C SER A 144 3.93 5.18 -6.66
N GLY A 145 4.38 3.94 -6.90
CA GLY A 145 4.95 3.07 -5.87
C GLY A 145 6.25 3.62 -5.30
N ILE A 146 7.14 4.15 -6.15
CA ILE A 146 8.40 4.78 -5.74
C ILE A 146 8.10 6.04 -4.91
N LEU A 147 7.18 6.89 -5.35
CA LEU A 147 6.85 8.14 -4.65
C LEU A 147 6.27 7.88 -3.24
N SER A 148 5.45 6.85 -3.09
CA SER A 148 4.88 6.44 -1.80
C SER A 148 5.79 5.52 -0.97
N TYR A 149 6.93 5.07 -1.53
CA TYR A 149 7.82 4.09 -0.91
C TYR A 149 8.42 4.55 0.43
N PRO A 150 8.78 5.83 0.65
CA PRO A 150 9.22 6.30 1.96
C PRO A 150 8.23 6.01 3.10
N TRP A 151 6.93 6.15 2.83
CA TRP A 151 5.87 5.83 3.79
C TRP A 151 5.76 4.33 4.05
N ASP A 152 5.98 3.48 3.02
CA ASP A 152 6.04 2.02 3.19
C ASP A 152 7.25 1.60 4.04
N THR A 153 8.41 2.22 3.82
CA THR A 153 9.61 1.95 4.63
C THR A 153 9.38 2.31 6.10
N VAL A 154 8.84 3.50 6.38
CA VAL A 154 8.52 3.91 7.76
C VAL A 154 7.45 3.02 8.38
N ARG A 155 6.41 2.64 7.62
CA ARG A 155 5.40 1.65 8.06
C ARG A 155 6.06 0.36 8.54
N ARG A 156 6.91 -0.25 7.71
CA ARG A 156 7.56 -1.53 8.05
C ARG A 156 8.50 -1.39 9.24
N ARG A 157 9.27 -0.31 9.33
CA ARG A 157 10.16 -0.05 10.47
C ARG A 157 9.38 0.09 11.79
N MET A 158 8.23 0.76 11.75
CA MET A 158 7.33 0.87 12.92
C MET A 158 6.74 -0.50 13.31
N MET A 159 6.36 -1.35 12.35
CA MET A 159 5.89 -2.72 12.62
C MET A 159 6.98 -3.61 13.25
N MET A 160 8.23 -3.46 12.82
CA MET A 160 9.36 -4.23 13.34
C MET A 160 9.73 -3.87 14.79
N GLN A 161 9.23 -2.77 15.32
CA GLN A 161 9.48 -2.35 16.70
C GLN A 161 8.67 -3.12 17.73
N SER A 162 7.49 -3.64 17.37
CA SER A 162 6.66 -4.34 18.35
C SER A 162 7.40 -5.56 18.93
N ASN A 163 7.04 -6.06 20.10
CA ASN A 163 7.72 -7.20 20.76
C ASN A 163 9.19 -6.93 21.18
N ARG A 164 9.73 -5.71 20.99
CA ARG A 164 11.06 -5.32 21.48
C ARG A 164 10.93 -4.58 22.80
N LYS A 165 11.83 -4.87 23.74
CA LYS A 165 11.93 -4.15 25.02
C LYS A 165 12.34 -2.68 24.82
N ASP A 166 13.10 -2.40 23.76
CA ASP A 166 13.55 -1.04 23.43
C ASP A 166 12.64 -0.36 22.39
N VAL A 167 12.02 0.74 22.79
CA VAL A 167 11.20 1.60 21.92
C VAL A 167 12.12 2.47 21.07
N LEU A 168 12.48 1.98 19.88
CA LEU A 168 13.38 2.67 18.96
C LEU A 168 12.77 3.94 18.34
N TYR A 169 11.48 3.95 18.06
CA TYR A 169 10.75 5.05 17.44
C TYR A 169 9.53 5.43 18.29
N LYS A 170 9.44 6.71 18.66
CA LYS A 170 8.28 7.21 19.42
C LYS A 170 7.07 7.43 18.54
N ASN A 171 7.30 7.98 17.34
CA ASN A 171 6.27 8.38 16.37
C ASN A 171 6.76 8.15 14.94
N THR A 172 5.85 8.16 13.97
CA THR A 172 6.18 8.12 12.53
C THR A 172 7.21 9.18 12.14
N MET A 173 7.07 10.42 12.63
CA MET A 173 8.00 11.50 12.33
C MET A 173 9.39 11.29 12.96
N ASP A 174 9.43 10.69 14.15
CA ASP A 174 10.67 10.31 14.82
C ASP A 174 11.38 9.19 14.03
N CYS A 175 10.63 8.20 13.54
CA CYS A 175 11.14 7.16 12.66
C CYS A 175 11.72 7.74 11.36
N LEU A 176 10.99 8.63 10.69
CA LEU A 176 11.46 9.28 9.47
C LEU A 176 12.74 10.09 9.72
N ARG A 177 12.77 10.89 10.79
CA ARG A 177 13.94 11.72 11.14
C ARG A 177 15.16 10.85 11.47
N LYS A 178 15.00 9.77 12.24
CA LYS A 178 16.09 8.85 12.58
C LYS A 178 16.62 8.12 11.36
N ILE A 179 15.75 7.61 10.48
CA ILE A 179 16.20 7.00 9.21
C ILE A 179 17.02 8.00 8.40
N PHE A 180 16.53 9.23 8.27
CA PHE A 180 17.22 10.25 7.50
C PHE A 180 18.57 10.64 8.09
N LYS A 181 18.67 10.74 9.43
CA LYS A 181 19.89 11.12 10.14
C LYS A 181 20.91 9.98 10.25
N ASP A 182 20.45 8.76 10.54
CA ASP A 182 21.31 7.63 10.92
C ASP A 182 21.66 6.74 9.71
N GLU A 183 20.75 6.60 8.73
CA GLU A 183 20.96 5.75 7.54
C GLU A 183 21.00 6.53 6.21
N GLY A 184 20.62 7.81 6.22
CA GLY A 184 20.56 8.67 5.05
C GLY A 184 19.27 8.55 4.21
N PRO A 185 19.05 9.48 3.27
CA PRO A 185 17.83 9.54 2.45
C PRO A 185 17.60 8.29 1.59
N MET A 186 18.68 7.65 1.12
CA MET A 186 18.59 6.45 0.28
C MET A 186 18.03 5.23 1.04
N ALA A 187 18.13 5.25 2.38
CA ALA A 187 17.58 4.18 3.21
C ALA A 187 16.06 4.06 3.10
N LEU A 188 15.36 5.14 2.77
CA LEU A 188 13.92 5.14 2.54
C LEU A 188 13.51 4.33 1.30
N TYR A 189 14.45 4.07 0.38
CA TYR A 189 14.22 3.34 -0.86
C TYR A 189 14.83 1.93 -0.86
N LYS A 190 15.34 1.46 0.30
CA LYS A 190 15.85 0.08 0.43
C LYS A 190 14.74 -0.93 0.12
N GLY A 191 14.95 -1.71 -0.94
CA GLY A 191 13.98 -2.69 -1.43
C GLY A 191 12.98 -2.18 -2.47
N ALA A 192 13.03 -0.90 -2.87
CA ALA A 192 12.14 -0.34 -3.89
C ALA A 192 12.20 -1.12 -5.20
N LEU A 193 13.42 -1.45 -5.66
CA LEU A 193 13.63 -2.28 -6.86
C LEU A 193 13.00 -3.67 -6.73
N SER A 194 13.18 -4.34 -5.59
CA SER A 194 12.55 -5.65 -5.33
C SER A 194 11.02 -5.55 -5.33
N ASN A 195 10.48 -4.45 -4.79
CA ASN A 195 9.04 -4.21 -4.82
C ASN A 195 8.51 -3.94 -6.24
N VAL A 196 9.30 -3.27 -7.09
CA VAL A 196 8.99 -3.09 -8.52
C VAL A 196 8.91 -4.44 -9.22
N PHE A 197 9.93 -5.29 -9.08
CA PHE A 197 9.91 -6.63 -9.68
C PHE A 197 8.73 -7.48 -9.20
N ARG A 198 8.42 -7.43 -7.90
CA ARG A 198 7.26 -8.12 -7.33
C ARG A 198 5.95 -7.58 -7.92
N GLY A 199 5.84 -6.26 -8.10
CA GLY A 199 4.66 -5.60 -8.67
C GLY A 199 4.45 -5.96 -10.14
N THR A 200 5.49 -5.80 -10.96
CA THR A 200 5.45 -6.12 -12.39
C THR A 200 5.24 -7.61 -12.63
N GLY A 201 5.92 -8.48 -11.87
CA GLY A 201 5.73 -9.93 -11.97
C GLY A 201 4.31 -10.35 -11.61
N GLY A 202 3.74 -9.81 -10.52
CA GLY A 202 2.35 -10.08 -10.15
C GLY A 202 1.34 -9.61 -11.21
N ALA A 203 1.57 -8.44 -11.80
CA ALA A 203 0.73 -7.93 -12.88
C ALA A 203 0.86 -8.76 -14.18
N LEU A 204 2.06 -9.25 -14.49
CA LEU A 204 2.30 -10.11 -15.64
C LEU A 204 1.59 -11.46 -15.49
N VAL A 205 1.65 -12.07 -14.29
CA VAL A 205 0.96 -13.33 -14.01
C VAL A 205 -0.56 -13.17 -14.20
N LEU A 206 -1.15 -12.09 -13.71
CA LEU A 206 -2.58 -11.80 -13.92
C LEU A 206 -2.91 -11.57 -15.40
N ALA A 207 -2.09 -10.79 -16.10
CA ALA A 207 -2.28 -10.52 -17.54
C ALA A 207 -2.25 -11.81 -18.38
N ILE A 208 -1.30 -12.71 -18.08
CA ILE A 208 -1.18 -14.01 -18.75
C ILE A 208 -2.36 -14.91 -18.39
N TYR A 209 -2.76 -14.94 -17.11
CA TYR A 209 -3.91 -15.71 -16.66
C TYR A 209 -5.20 -15.30 -17.38
N ASP A 210 -5.47 -13.99 -17.47
CA ASP A 210 -6.65 -13.47 -18.18
C ASP A 210 -6.60 -13.81 -19.68
N GLU A 211 -5.42 -13.78 -20.30
CA GLU A 211 -5.28 -14.11 -21.72
C GLU A 211 -5.47 -15.60 -22.00
N ILE A 212 -4.96 -16.47 -21.12
CA ILE A 212 -5.19 -17.91 -21.19
C ILE A 212 -6.67 -18.23 -20.97
N GLN A 213 -7.33 -17.57 -20.01
CA GLN A 213 -8.74 -17.80 -19.72
C GLN A 213 -9.67 -17.40 -20.87
N LYS A 214 -9.29 -16.48 -21.75
CA LYS A 214 -10.06 -16.17 -22.97
C LYS A 214 -10.04 -17.29 -24.00
N HIS A 215 -9.04 -18.18 -23.93
CA HIS A 215 -8.82 -19.27 -24.89
C HIS A 215 -9.24 -20.65 -24.35
N ILE A 216 -9.79 -20.70 -23.13
CA ILE A 216 -10.39 -21.88 -22.49
C ILE A 216 -11.90 -21.66 -22.40
#